data_AF-A0A439HWV1-F1
#
_entry.id   AF-A0A439HWV1-F1
#
_cell.length_a   1.000
_cell.length_b   1.000
_cell.length_c   1.000
_cell.angle_alpha   90.00
_cell.angle_beta   90.00
_cell.angle_gamma   90.00
#
_symmetry.space_group_name_H-M   'P 1'
#
loop_
_entity.id
_entity.type
_entity.pdbx_description
1 polymer ?
#
loop_
_entity_poly.entity_id
_entity_poly.type
_entity_poly.pdbx_seq_one_letter_code
_entity_poly.pdbx_strand_id
1 'polypeptide(L)' 'QLADCIRILDEGRLVASHPVLEGRRQYRIDPAHRQGAVRHAARKSAPDIIVGRLGDHVARRSLDFYQAVAERLADAGSRS' A
#
# COMPACT_ATOMS: atom_id res chain seq x y z
N GLN A 1 1.23 26.58 16.89
CA GLN A 1 1.47 25.18 17.24
C GLN A 1 0.66 24.34 16.26
N LEU A 2 1.29 23.48 15.47
CA LEU A 2 0.56 22.55 14.59
C LEU A 2 -0.05 21.44 15.46
N ALA A 3 -1.13 20.83 14.99
CA ALA A 3 -1.72 19.68 15.69
C ALA A 3 -0.76 18.49 15.66
N ASP A 4 -0.64 17.75 16.77
CA ASP A 4 0.28 16.61 16.86
C ASP A 4 -0.20 15.39 16.04
N CYS A 5 -1.48 15.37 15.64
CA CYS A 5 -2.09 14.25 14.92
C CYS A 5 -3.15 14.67 13.89
N ILE A 6 -3.28 13.86 12.85
CA ILE A 6 -4.32 13.91 11.82
C ILE A 6 -5.35 12.83 12.15
N ARG A 7 -6.62 13.22 12.22
CA ARG A 7 -7.75 12.31 12.47
C ARG A 7 -8.62 12.22 11.23
N ILE A 8 -8.90 11.00 10.77
CA ILE A 8 -9.83 10.73 9.66
C ILE A 8 -11.15 10.28 10.27
N LEU A 9 -12.23 10.97 9.91
CA LEU A 9 -13.57 10.66 10.36
C LEU A 9 -14.44 10.23 9.18
N ASP A 10 -15.32 9.27 9.43
CA ASP A 10 -16.39 8.84 8.53
C ASP A 10 -17.72 9.05 9.26
N GLU A 11 -18.61 9.89 8.72
CA GLU A 11 -19.87 10.29 9.35
C GLU A 11 -19.72 10.78 10.82
N GLY A 12 -18.60 11.42 11.14
CA GLY A 12 -18.29 11.89 12.50
C GLY A 12 -17.73 10.82 13.44
N ARG A 13 -17.61 9.57 12.98
CA ARG A 13 -16.92 8.48 13.68
C ARG A 13 -15.43 8.46 13.31
N LEU A 14 -14.56 8.35 14.30
CA LEU A 14 -13.11 8.23 14.07
C LEU A 14 -12.78 6.86 13.42
N VAL A 15 -12.13 6.89 12.26
CA VAL A 15 -11.73 5.67 11.51
C VAL A 15 -10.22 5.50 11.42
N ALA A 16 -9.44 6.58 11.50
CA ALA A 16 -7.97 6.49 11.57
C ALA A 16 -7.35 7.69 12.30
N SER A 17 -6.17 7.49 12.87
CA SER A 17 -5.33 8.52 13.47
C SER A 17 -3.88 8.35 13.03
N HIS A 18 -3.25 9.43 12.60
CA HIS A 18 -1.87 9.45 12.11
C HIS A 18 -1.08 10.57 12.80
N PRO A 19 0.19 10.34 13.18
CA PRO A 19 1.04 11.43 13.65
C PRO A 19 1.33 12.41 12.51
N VAL A 20 1.47 13.70 12.82
CA VAL A 20 2.01 14.67 11.86
C VAL A 20 3.50 14.41 11.66
N LEU A 21 3.94 14.41 10.41
CA LEU A 21 5.35 14.24 10.06
C LEU A 21 5.92 15.58 9.62
N GLU A 22 6.92 16.06 10.35
CA GLU A 22 7.53 17.36 10.11
C GLU A 22 8.65 17.29 9.07
N GLY A 23 8.69 18.27 8.15
CA GLY A 23 9.74 18.40 7.14
C GLY A 23 9.36 17.90 5.74
N ARG A 24 10.23 18.17 4.75
CA ARG A 24 9.95 17.89 3.34
C ARG A 24 10.05 16.38 3.06
N ARG A 25 9.06 15.83 2.33
CA ARG A 25 9.02 14.42 1.85
C ARG A 25 9.04 13.36 2.97
N GLN A 26 8.40 13.62 4.11
CA GLN A 26 8.21 12.60 5.14
C GLN A 26 6.99 11.72 4.84
N TYR A 27 7.13 10.41 5.05
CA TYR A 27 6.05 9.44 4.96
C TYR A 27 6.28 8.31 5.98
N ARG A 28 5.21 7.72 6.49
CA ARG A 28 5.26 6.56 7.40
C ARG A 28 4.37 5.47 6.82
N ILE A 29 4.93 4.29 6.58
CA ILE A 29 4.18 3.10 6.14
C ILE A 29 4.02 2.22 7.37
N ASP A 30 2.79 1.92 7.72
CA ASP A 30 2.50 1.00 8.82
C ASP A 30 3.06 -0.41 8.49
N PRO A 31 3.71 -1.11 9.44
CA PRO A 31 4.30 -2.42 9.18
C PRO A 31 3.33 -3.45 8.60
N ALA A 32 2.04 -3.42 8.97
CA ALA A 32 1.02 -4.30 8.43
C ALA A 32 0.67 -3.98 6.97
N HIS A 33 0.96 -2.75 6.52
CA HIS A 33 0.71 -2.28 5.16
C HIS A 33 1.94 -2.46 4.24
N ARG A 34 3.07 -2.94 4.77
CA ARG A 34 4.29 -3.17 3.98
C ARG A 34 4.10 -4.40 3.07
N GLN A 35 3.60 -4.17 1.86
CA GLN A 35 3.61 -5.17 0.79
C GLN A 35 4.95 -5.12 0.05
N GLY A 36 5.95 -5.83 0.57
CA GLY A 36 7.23 -5.99 -0.12
C GLY A 36 8.32 -6.45 0.83
N ALA A 37 8.87 -7.64 0.57
CA ALA A 37 10.10 -8.08 1.21
C ALA A 37 11.18 -7.01 1.01
N VAL A 38 11.96 -6.75 2.07
CA VAL A 38 13.15 -5.90 2.02
C VAL A 38 14.08 -6.45 0.94
N ARG A 39 14.05 -5.88 -0.26
CA ARG A 39 15.04 -6.19 -1.30
C ARG A 39 16.34 -5.54 -0.84
N HIS A 40 17.14 -6.27 -0.09
CA HIS A 40 18.55 -5.96 0.08
C HIS A 40 19.14 -5.85 -1.33
N ALA A 41 19.45 -4.62 -1.74
CA ALA A 41 20.04 -4.35 -3.04
C ALA A 41 21.49 -4.86 -3.05
N ALA A 42 21.66 -6.16 -3.29
CA ALA A 42 22.96 -6.68 -3.71
C ALA A 42 23.20 -6.14 -5.13
N ARG A 43 24.03 -5.10 -5.24
CA ARG A 43 24.53 -4.60 -6.52
C ARG A 43 25.26 -5.75 -7.22
N LYS A 44 24.70 -6.26 -8.32
CA LYS A 44 25.46 -6.96 -9.34
C LYS A 44 25.34 -6.15 -10.62
N SER A 45 26.48 -5.63 -11.06
CA SER A 45 26.68 -5.09 -12.40
C SER A 45 26.27 -6.14 -13.43
N ALA A 46 25.26 -5.83 -14.23
CA ALA A 46 24.89 -6.58 -15.41
C ALA A 46 24.62 -5.57 -16.55
N PRO A 47 25.00 -5.90 -17.79
CA PRO A 47 24.92 -4.97 -18.92
C PRO A 47 23.46 -4.62 -19.22
N ASP A 48 23.30 -3.47 -19.86
CA ASP A 48 22.07 -2.69 -20.09
C ASP A 48 20.85 -3.54 -20.50
N ILE A 49 20.18 -4.12 -19.51
CA ILE A 49 18.81 -4.58 -19.64
C ILE A 49 17.99 -3.30 -19.56
N ILE A 50 17.19 -3.02 -20.58
CA ILE A 50 16.14 -2.01 -20.46
C ILE A 50 15.17 -2.52 -19.40
N VAL A 51 15.46 -2.19 -18.15
CA VAL A 51 14.60 -2.44 -17.01
C VAL A 51 13.48 -1.42 -17.15
N GLY A 52 12.37 -1.82 -17.78
CA GLY A 52 11.10 -1.11 -17.59
C GLY A 52 10.93 -0.85 -16.10
N ARG A 53 10.61 0.39 -15.74
CA ARG A 53 10.49 0.79 -14.33
C ARG A 53 9.53 -0.17 -13.63
N LEU A 54 9.78 -0.43 -12.36
CA LEU A 54 8.86 -1.22 -11.54
C LEU A 54 7.47 -0.56 -11.59
N GLY A 55 6.51 -1.17 -12.27
CA GLY A 55 5.18 -0.60 -12.55
C GLY A 55 4.86 -0.40 -14.04
N ASP A 56 5.85 -0.45 -14.94
CA ASP A 56 5.63 -0.29 -16.40
C ASP A 56 4.88 -1.48 -17.01
N HIS A 57 4.92 -2.64 -16.36
CA HIS A 57 4.20 -3.84 -16.78
C HIS A 57 3.34 -4.37 -15.63
N VAL A 58 2.05 -4.02 -15.67
CA VAL A 58 1.03 -4.65 -14.81
C VAL A 58 0.27 -5.66 -15.66
N ALA A 59 0.27 -6.93 -15.24
CA ALA A 59 -0.53 -7.95 -15.90
C ALA A 59 -2.02 -7.59 -15.80
N ARG A 60 -2.68 -7.40 -16.96
CA ARG A 60 -4.10 -7.10 -17.03
C ARG A 60 -4.90 -8.37 -16.73
N ARG A 61 -5.55 -8.43 -15.57
CA ARG A 61 -6.48 -9.49 -15.21
C ARG A 61 -7.88 -9.16 -15.75
N SER A 62 -8.68 -10.18 -16.05
CA SER A 62 -10.09 -10.00 -16.43
C SER A 62 -10.90 -9.44 -15.26
N LEU A 63 -12.06 -8.84 -15.54
CA LEU A 63 -12.96 -8.37 -14.49
C LEU A 63 -13.48 -9.54 -13.64
N ASP A 64 -13.74 -10.69 -14.25
CA ASP A 64 -14.17 -11.92 -13.56
C ASP A 64 -13.18 -12.34 -12.45
N PHE A 65 -11.88 -12.12 -12.67
CA PHE A 65 -10.87 -12.40 -11.65
C PHE A 65 -11.11 -11.54 -10.39
N TYR A 66 -11.42 -10.26 -10.55
CA TYR A 66 -11.67 -9.37 -9.42
C TYR A 66 -13.03 -9.66 -8.75
N GLN A 67 -14.03 -10.06 -9.53
CA GLN A 67 -15.31 -10.51 -9.01
C GLN A 67 -15.14 -11.71 -8.07
N ALA A 68 -14.40 -12.74 -8.48
CA ALA A 68 -14.14 -13.92 -7.64
C ALA A 68 -13.38 -13.57 -6.34
N VAL A 69 -12.48 -12.58 -6.40
CA VAL A 69 -11.78 -12.08 -5.19
C VAL A 69 -12.74 -11.36 -4.26
N ALA A 70 -13.63 -10.52 -4.80
CA ALA A 70 -14.62 -9.79 -4.01
C ALA A 70 -15.58 -10.75 -3.28
N GLU A 71 -16.10 -11.76 -3.98
CA GLU A 71 -16.96 -12.80 -3.42
C GLU A 71 -16.25 -13.54 -2.27
N ARG A 72 -15.00 -13.95 -2.47
CA ARG A 72 -14.20 -14.62 -1.42
C ARG A 72 -13.98 -13.75 -0.18
N LEU A 73 -13.73 -12.46 -0.37
CA LEU A 73 -13.52 -11.52 0.74
C LEU A 73 -14.81 -11.25 1.53
N ALA A 74 -15.95 -11.16 0.83
CA ALA A 74 -17.26 -11.05 1.48
C ALA A 74 -17.56 -12.28 2.35
N ASP A 75 -17.28 -13.48 1.84
CA ASP A 75 -17.45 -14.74 2.58
C ASP A 75 -16.52 -14.86 3.80
N ALA A 76 -15.32 -14.27 3.73
CA ALA A 76 -14.36 -14.27 4.83
C ALA A 76 -14.72 -13.23 5.91
N GLY A 77 -15.21 -12.05 5.52
CA GLY A 77 -15.65 -11.00 6.45
C GLY A 77 -16.99 -11.30 7.14
N SER A 78 -17.78 -12.21 6.59
CA SER A 78 -19.02 -12.70 7.21
C SER A 78 -18.78 -13.70 8.36
N ARG A 79 -17.57 -14.27 8.46
CA ARG A 79 -17.19 -15.27 9.49
C ARG A 79 -16.40 -14.70 10.67
N SER A 80 -16.35 -13.38 10.82
CA SER A 80 -15.61 -12.66 11.87
C SER A 80 -16.52 -11.81 12.73
#